data_AF-A0A1H3QW92-F1
#
_entry.id   AF-A0A1H3QW92-F1
#
_cell.length_a   1.000
_cell.length_b   1.000
_cell.length_c   1.000
_cell.angle_alpha   90.00
_cell.angle_beta   90.00
_cell.angle_gamma   90.00
#
_symmetry.space_group_name_H-M   'P 1'
#
loop_
_entity.id
_entity.type
_entity.pdbx_description
1 polymer ?
#
loop_
_entity_poly.entity_id
_entity_poly.type
_entity_poly.pdbx_seq_one_letter_code
_entity_poly.pdbx_strand_id
1 'polypeptide(L)'
;MVAFFLPRASDDEQAERLYEALAEFAGCEPAPPGRRVHAIAFGQDRARWVAEVGAELSGERTTQQLRRGELIERTETLTSATRVLAVYPGRPFVVVTDAQPITGTPSEWANPFTAEPDEVTLFDAP
;
A
#
# COMPACT_ATOMS: atom_id res chain seq x y z
N MET A 1 -5.67 16.49 -1.91
CA MET A 1 -6.60 15.73 -2.76
C MET A 1 -5.85 15.46 -4.05
N VAL A 2 -5.80 14.18 -4.44
CA VAL A 2 -4.87 13.63 -5.43
C VAL A 2 -5.69 13.00 -6.56
N ALA A 3 -5.45 13.44 -7.80
CA ALA A 3 -6.10 12.87 -8.97
C ALA A 3 -5.72 11.38 -9.15
N PHE A 4 -6.64 10.59 -9.71
CA PHE A 4 -6.37 9.19 -9.98
C PHE A 4 -5.20 9.01 -10.95
N PHE A 5 -4.24 8.18 -10.56
CA PHE A 5 -3.15 7.73 -11.43
C PHE A 5 -2.73 6.32 -11.04
N LEU A 6 -2.10 5.61 -11.98
CA LEU A 6 -1.47 4.31 -11.76
C LEU A 6 0.01 4.41 -12.10
N PRO A 7 0.92 3.91 -11.24
CA PRO A 7 2.34 3.85 -11.59
C PRO A 7 2.53 3.06 -12.88
N ARG A 8 3.47 3.50 -13.73
CA ARG A 8 3.74 2.98 -15.08
C ARG A 8 2.71 3.32 -16.16
N ALA A 9 1.57 3.92 -15.81
CA ALA A 9 0.69 4.51 -16.80
C ALA A 9 1.30 5.81 -17.36
N SER A 10 1.15 6.02 -18.67
CA SER A 10 1.62 7.20 -19.40
C SER A 10 0.49 8.22 -19.61
N ASP A 11 -0.76 7.77 -19.50
CA ASP A 11 -1.98 8.54 -19.66
C ASP A 11 -3.14 7.90 -18.86
N ASP A 12 -4.25 8.63 -18.75
CA ASP A 12 -5.42 8.22 -17.95
C ASP A 12 -6.08 6.95 -18.50
N GLU A 13 -6.12 6.76 -19.83
CA GLU A 13 -6.71 5.57 -20.44
C GLU A 13 -5.88 4.31 -20.12
N GLN A 14 -4.54 4.44 -20.13
CA GLN A 14 -3.65 3.38 -19.70
C GLN A 14 -3.78 3.12 -18.20
N ALA A 15 -4.00 4.15 -17.38
CA ALA A 15 -4.21 3.99 -15.95
C ALA A 15 -5.47 3.16 -15.65
N GLU A 16 -6.58 3.42 -16.33
CA GLU A 16 -7.82 2.64 -16.21
C GLU A 16 -7.60 1.16 -16.58
N ARG A 17 -7.00 0.90 -17.75
CA ARG A 17 -6.75 -0.47 -18.22
C ARG A 17 -5.79 -1.23 -17.30
N LEU A 18 -4.75 -0.57 -16.79
CA LEU A 18 -3.82 -1.17 -15.84
C LEU A 18 -4.48 -1.47 -14.50
N TYR A 19 -5.34 -0.57 -14.00
CA TYR A 19 -6.08 -0.79 -12.77
C TYR A 19 -7.01 -2.02 -12.89
N GLU A 20 -7.72 -2.17 -14.00
CA GLU A 20 -8.54 -3.37 -14.24
C GLU A 20 -7.68 -4.66 -14.30
N ALA A 21 -6.56 -4.63 -15.04
CA ALA A 21 -5.67 -5.79 -15.14
C ALA A 21 -5.05 -6.18 -13.79
N LEU A 22 -4.70 -5.20 -12.95
CA LEU A 22 -4.19 -5.46 -11.61
C LEU A 22 -5.27 -5.99 -10.66
N ALA A 23 -6.54 -5.59 -10.84
CA ALA A 23 -7.66 -6.14 -10.10
C ALA A 23 -7.90 -7.62 -10.44
N GLU A 24 -7.85 -7.96 -11.74
CA GLU A 24 -7.93 -9.34 -12.24
C GLU A 24 -6.78 -10.19 -11.68
N PHE A 25 -5.54 -9.68 -11.77
CA PHE A 25 -4.36 -10.33 -11.17
C PHE A 25 -4.54 -10.58 -9.67
N ALA A 26 -5.12 -9.61 -8.96
CA ALA A 26 -5.40 -9.70 -7.53
C ALA A 26 -6.62 -10.56 -7.16
N GLY A 27 -7.38 -11.03 -8.15
CA GLY A 27 -8.61 -11.80 -7.95
C GLY A 27 -9.73 -11.00 -7.27
N CYS A 28 -9.81 -9.69 -7.53
CA CYS A 28 -10.79 -8.79 -6.93
C CYS A 28 -11.46 -7.88 -7.98
N GLU A 29 -12.57 -7.24 -7.59
CA GLU A 29 -13.25 -6.27 -8.45
C GLU A 29 -12.59 -4.88 -8.33
N PRO A 30 -12.37 -4.17 -9.45
CA PRO A 30 -11.85 -2.82 -9.42
C PRO A 30 -12.84 -1.86 -8.74
N ALA A 31 -12.33 -0.93 -7.94
CA ALA A 31 -13.20 0.06 -7.30
C ALA A 31 -13.70 1.10 -8.32
N PRO A 32 -14.97 1.52 -8.25
CA PRO A 32 -15.46 2.62 -9.08
C PRO A 32 -14.75 3.95 -8.72
N PRO A 33 -14.73 4.93 -9.64
CA PRO A 33 -14.22 6.27 -9.36
C PRO A 33 -14.81 6.86 -8.05
N GLY A 34 -14.01 7.64 -7.33
CA GLY A 34 -14.37 8.17 -6.00
C GLY A 34 -14.34 7.16 -4.85
N ARG A 35 -14.13 5.86 -5.12
CA ARG A 35 -13.85 4.83 -4.11
C ARG A 35 -12.46 4.21 -4.24
N ARG A 36 -11.66 4.68 -5.19
CA ARG A 36 -10.30 4.21 -5.43
C ARG A 36 -9.38 4.72 -4.34
N VAL A 37 -8.53 3.83 -3.85
CA VAL A 37 -7.71 4.08 -2.67
C VAL A 37 -6.34 4.56 -3.11
N HIS A 38 -5.95 5.75 -2.64
CA HIS A 38 -4.63 6.32 -2.85
C HIS A 38 -3.62 5.77 -1.83
N ALA A 39 -4.01 5.68 -0.56
CA ALA A 39 -3.16 5.14 0.49
C ALA A 39 -3.96 4.47 1.60
N ILE A 40 -3.33 3.51 2.28
CA ILE A 40 -3.81 2.97 3.55
C ILE A 40 -2.71 2.96 4.60
N ALA A 41 -3.08 3.19 5.86
CA ALA A 41 -2.27 2.82 7.01
C ALA A 41 -2.85 1.55 7.66
N PHE A 42 -1.98 0.64 8.09
CA PHE A 42 -2.37 -0.61 8.74
C PHE A 42 -1.32 -1.10 9.73
N GLY A 43 -1.74 -1.90 10.71
CA GLY A 43 -0.85 -2.55 11.67
C GLY A 43 -0.40 -3.92 11.18
N GLN A 44 0.91 -4.20 11.16
CA GLN A 44 1.46 -5.52 10.90
C GLN A 44 2.81 -5.67 11.62
N ASP A 45 3.05 -6.83 12.26
CA ASP A 45 4.31 -7.12 12.97
C ASP A 45 4.74 -6.03 13.96
N ARG A 46 3.77 -5.51 14.73
CA ARG A 46 3.97 -4.43 15.72
C ARG A 46 4.53 -3.13 15.13
N ALA A 47 4.39 -2.92 13.82
CA ALA A 47 4.69 -1.69 13.13
C ALA A 47 3.43 -1.14 12.46
N ARG A 48 3.36 0.19 12.33
CA ARG A 48 2.38 0.88 11.50
C ARG A 48 2.98 1.00 10.10
N TRP A 49 2.36 0.39 9.11
CA TRP A 49 2.78 0.47 7.71
C TRP A 49 1.87 1.40 6.93
N VAL A 50 2.41 2.02 5.88
CA VAL A 50 1.70 2.87 4.93
C VAL A 50 1.96 2.33 3.54
N ALA A 51 0.89 1.90 2.88
CA ALA A 51 0.89 1.54 1.47
C ALA A 51 0.27 2.70 0.66
N GLU A 52 1.11 3.47 -0.02
CA GLU A 52 0.71 4.61 -0.85
C GLU A 52 1.02 4.33 -2.32
N VAL A 53 0.01 4.45 -3.19
CA VAL A 53 0.14 4.21 -4.63
C VAL A 53 1.24 5.09 -5.22
N GLY A 54 2.23 4.47 -5.85
CA GLY A 54 3.39 5.16 -6.43
C GLY A 54 4.60 5.30 -5.50
N ALA A 55 4.45 5.05 -4.21
CA ALA A 55 5.52 5.08 -3.21
C ALA A 55 6.01 3.67 -2.85
N GLU A 56 7.21 3.61 -2.27
CA GLU A 56 7.71 2.39 -1.62
C GLU A 56 6.91 2.13 -0.34
N LEU A 57 6.66 0.85 -0.06
CA LEU A 57 5.99 0.45 1.17
C LEU A 57 6.88 0.82 2.37
N SER A 58 6.36 1.62 3.29
CA SER A 58 7.10 2.12 4.44
C SER A 58 6.35 1.87 5.73
N GLY A 59 7.08 1.80 6.84
CA GLY A 59 6.47 1.60 8.15
C GLY A 59 7.28 2.19 9.28
N GLU A 60 6.67 2.25 10.45
CA GLU A 60 7.29 2.76 11.66
C GLU A 60 7.00 1.81 12.82
N ARG A 61 8.06 1.49 13.57
CA ARG A 61 7.98 0.69 14.78
C ARG A 61 8.47 1.50 15.97
N THR A 62 7.59 1.78 16.92
CA THR A 62 7.96 2.40 18.19
C THR A 62 8.12 1.31 19.25
N THR A 63 9.28 1.27 19.89
CA THR A 63 9.57 0.38 21.01
C THR A 63 9.87 1.18 22.26
N GLN A 64 9.41 0.70 23.40
CA GLN A 64 9.71 1.29 24.71
C GLN A 64 10.69 0.38 25.45
N GLN A 65 11.77 0.96 25.97
CA GLN A 65 12.76 0.27 26.78
C GLN A 65 12.98 1.00 28.09
N LEU A 66 12.90 0.29 29.21
CA LEU A 66 13.27 0.84 30.51
C LEU A 66 14.80 0.78 30.65
N ARG A 67 15.46 1.93 30.78
CA ARG A 67 16.89 2.01 31.11
C ARG A 67 17.08 2.88 32.34
N ARG A 68 17.71 2.33 33.39
CA ARG A 68 18.04 3.04 34.64
C ARG A 68 16.83 3.72 35.31
N GLY A 69 15.64 3.13 35.20
CA GLY A 69 14.40 3.69 35.78
C GLY A 69 13.70 4.73 34.90
N GLU A 70 14.23 5.05 33.73
CA GLU A 70 13.62 5.94 32.75
C GLU A 70 13.07 5.14 31.56
N LEU A 71 11.87 5.50 31.09
CA LEU A 71 11.26 4.92 29.90
C LEU A 71 11.79 5.64 28.66
N ILE A 72 12.50 4.92 27.80
CA ILE A 72 13.03 5.45 26.55
C ILE A 72 12.17 4.92 25.39
N GLU A 73 11.61 5.83 24.61
CA GLU A 73 10.94 5.50 23.36
C GLU A 73 11.94 5.55 22.20
N ARG A 74 11.92 4.52 21.35
CA ARG A 74 12.72 4.45 20.13
C ARG A 74 11.82 4.11 18.97
N THR A 75 11.71 5.04 18.03
CA THR A 75 11.03 4.86 16.75
C THR A 75 12.05 4.49 15.67
N GLU A 76 11.77 3.43 14.94
CA GLU A 76 12.55 2.94 13.81
C GLU A 76 11.69 2.97 12.54
N THR A 77 12.23 3.53 11.47
CA THR A 77 11.61 3.50 10.14
C THR A 77 11.97 2.20 9.45
N LEU A 78 10.96 1.55 8.89
CA LEU A 78 11.03 0.34 8.08
C LEU A 78 10.68 0.70 6.64
N THR A 79 11.33 0.05 5.67
CA THR A 79 11.07 0.26 4.24
C THR A 79 11.17 -1.07 3.52
N SER A 80 10.25 -1.33 2.59
CA SER A 80 10.39 -2.36 1.57
C SER A 80 10.79 -1.70 0.25
N ALA A 81 11.63 -2.37 -0.53
CA ALA A 81 12.06 -1.86 -1.84
C ALA A 81 10.94 -1.90 -2.91
N THR A 82 9.79 -2.49 -2.59
CA THR A 82 8.68 -2.62 -3.53
C THR A 82 7.78 -1.40 -3.52
N ARG A 83 7.38 -0.99 -4.72
CA ARG A 83 6.46 0.12 -4.94
C ARG A 83 5.03 -0.40 -4.96
N VAL A 84 4.13 0.30 -4.26
CA VAL A 84 2.71 0.02 -4.34
C VAL A 84 2.17 0.47 -5.70
N LEU A 85 1.54 -0.44 -6.43
CA LEU A 85 0.91 -0.17 -7.72
C LEU A 85 -0.56 0.18 -7.55
N ALA A 86 -1.30 -0.56 -6.74
CA ALA A 86 -2.73 -0.34 -6.53
C ALA A 86 -3.19 -0.85 -5.17
N VAL A 87 -4.24 -0.23 -4.63
CA VAL A 87 -4.93 -0.70 -3.43
C VAL A 87 -6.42 -0.85 -3.75
N TYR A 88 -6.98 -2.03 -3.48
CA TYR A 88 -8.38 -2.35 -3.69
C TYR A 88 -9.12 -2.45 -2.36
N PRO A 89 -10.22 -1.70 -2.18
CA PRO A 89 -11.04 -1.80 -0.99
C PRO A 89 -11.74 -3.16 -0.93
N GLY A 90 -11.74 -3.77 0.26
CA GLY A 90 -12.31 -5.10 0.47
C GLY A 90 -12.40 -5.43 1.97
N ARG A 91 -12.70 -6.68 2.30
CA ARG A 91 -12.61 -7.22 3.67
C ARG A 91 -11.84 -8.54 3.65
N PRO A 92 -10.49 -8.53 3.75
CA PRO A 92 -9.58 -7.39 3.90
C PRO A 92 -9.33 -6.60 2.61
N PHE A 93 -8.62 -5.46 2.69
CA PHE A 93 -8.14 -4.72 1.51
C PHE A 93 -7.03 -5.52 0.83
N VAL A 94 -6.88 -5.33 -0.49
CA VAL A 94 -5.84 -5.99 -1.28
C VAL A 94 -4.84 -4.94 -1.77
N VAL A 95 -3.55 -5.17 -1.51
CA VAL A 95 -2.46 -4.30 -1.94
C VAL A 95 -1.64 -5.03 -3.00
N VAL A 96 -1.47 -4.39 -4.15
CA VAL A 96 -0.65 -4.88 -5.25
C VAL A 96 0.60 -4.04 -5.33
N THR A 97 1.77 -4.69 -5.42
CA THR A 97 3.07 -4.04 -5.54
C THR A 97 3.75 -4.42 -6.85
N ASP A 98 4.91 -3.84 -7.12
CA ASP A 98 5.76 -4.26 -8.24
C ASP A 98 6.64 -5.47 -7.92
N ALA A 99 6.48 -6.14 -6.77
CA ALA A 99 7.21 -7.38 -6.46
C ALA A 99 6.91 -8.51 -7.46
N GLN A 100 7.68 -9.60 -7.38
CA GLN A 100 7.32 -10.86 -8.05
C GLN A 100 5.88 -11.28 -7.70
N PRO A 101 5.06 -11.70 -8.69
CA PRO A 101 5.43 -12.05 -10.06
C PRO A 101 5.34 -10.91 -11.09
N ILE A 102 4.96 -9.68 -10.70
CA ILE A 102 4.79 -8.56 -11.64
C ILE A 102 6.13 -8.08 -12.19
N THR A 103 7.12 -7.90 -11.31
CA THR A 103 8.51 -7.67 -11.72
C THR A 103 9.45 -8.66 -11.03
N GLY A 104 10.72 -8.70 -11.43
CA GLY A 104 11.73 -9.53 -10.76
C GLY A 104 12.12 -9.07 -9.35
N THR A 105 11.58 -7.95 -8.85
CA THR A 105 11.97 -7.34 -7.57
C THR A 105 11.62 -8.27 -6.39
N PRO A 106 12.61 -8.65 -5.56
CA PRO A 106 12.37 -9.43 -4.36
C PRO A 106 11.65 -8.59 -3.30
N SER A 107 10.80 -9.23 -2.50
CA SER A 107 10.08 -8.59 -1.40
C SER A 107 9.86 -9.57 -0.25
N GLU A 108 9.82 -9.01 0.95
CA GLU A 108 9.35 -9.68 2.16
C GLU A 108 7.81 -9.79 2.23
N TRP A 109 7.10 -9.07 1.35
CA TRP A 109 5.65 -9.13 1.23
C TRP A 109 5.22 -10.01 0.07
N ALA A 110 4.15 -10.78 0.25
CA ALA A 110 3.48 -11.46 -0.85
C ALA A 110 2.91 -10.42 -1.85
N ASN A 111 2.78 -10.79 -3.11
CA ASN A 111 2.14 -9.94 -4.12
C ASN A 111 1.06 -10.72 -4.89
N PRO A 112 -0.22 -10.34 -4.75
CA PRO A 112 -0.74 -9.33 -3.82
C PRO A 112 -0.62 -9.77 -2.35
N PHE A 113 -0.71 -8.81 -1.42
CA PHE A 113 -0.97 -9.10 -0.01
C PHE A 113 -2.28 -8.44 0.45
N THR A 114 -2.76 -8.86 1.62
CA THR A 114 -3.98 -8.30 2.22
C THR A 114 -3.67 -7.53 3.48
N ALA A 115 -4.44 -6.48 3.76
CA ALA A 115 -4.29 -5.65 4.95
C ALA A 115 -5.65 -5.19 5.49
N GLU A 116 -5.75 -5.02 6.80
CA GLU A 116 -6.88 -4.38 7.45
C GLU A 116 -6.49 -2.95 7.84
N PRO A 117 -6.99 -1.92 7.13
CA PRO A 117 -6.56 -0.55 7.34
C PRO A 117 -7.20 0.07 8.59
N ASP A 118 -6.42 0.83 9.34
CA ASP A 118 -6.92 1.76 10.36
C ASP A 118 -7.17 3.17 9.80
N GLU A 119 -6.55 3.49 8.65
CA GLU A 119 -6.73 4.75 7.94
C GLU A 119 -6.76 4.51 6.43
N VAL A 120 -7.67 5.21 5.72
CA VAL A 120 -7.84 5.10 4.27
C VAL A 120 -7.89 6.49 3.66
N THR A 121 -7.00 6.75 2.70
CA THR A 121 -7.01 7.96 1.86
C THR A 121 -7.46 7.58 0.46
N LEU A 122 -8.48 8.26 -0.05
CA LEU A 122 -9.01 8.02 -1.40
C LEU A 122 -8.36 8.97 -2.42
N PHE A 123 -8.35 8.54 -3.68
CA PHE A 123 -8.18 9.45 -4.80
C PHE A 123 -9.39 10.38 -4.92
N ASP A 124 -9.20 11.50 -5.61
CA ASP A 124 -10.26 12.45 -5.92
C ASP A 124 -11.30 11.78 -6.83
N ALA A 125 -12.56 12.12 -6.61
CA ALA A 125 -13.59 11.83 -7.60
C ALA A 125 -13.35 12.74 -8.83
N PRO A 126 -13.35 12.19 -10.05
CA PRO A 126 -13.29 13.00 -11.26
C PRO A 126 -14.51 13.92 -11.39
#